data_AF-A0A7S3H6K1-F1
#
_entry.id   AF-A0A7S3H6K1-F1
#
_cell.length_a   1.000
_cell.length_b   1.000
_cell.length_c   1.000
_cell.angle_alpha   90.00
_cell.angle_beta   90.00
_cell.angle_gamma   90.00
#
_symmetry.space_group_name_H-M   'P 1'
#
loop_
_entity.id
_entity.type
_entity.pdbx_description
1 polymer ?
#
loop_
_entity_poly.entity_id
_entity_poly.type
_entity_poly.pdbx_seq_one_letter_code
_entity_poly.pdbx_strand_id
1 'polypeptide(L)'
;MRGSRGRSGLSSEMDWPPAEMDYNVKGYDKYHHMIQYAQVGEDKTIKVCRCWQSKRFPYCDDTHKVLIEAGDNVGPFVAKIQGKPKVQNVAANALQIRSHLPRQAAFFTLGFCSVGLASSVALARSRGWKSRVEISGF
;
A
#
# COMPACT_ATOMS: atom_id res chain seq x y z
N MET A 1 -30.21 -58.88 -34.93
CA MET A 1 -28.83 -59.21 -35.34
C MET A 1 -28.41 -58.28 -36.46
N ARG A 2 -27.14 -57.82 -36.44
CA ARG A 2 -26.47 -56.83 -37.33
C ARG A 2 -26.88 -55.36 -37.07
N GLY A 3 -25.97 -54.43 -36.82
CA GLY A 3 -24.52 -54.51 -36.72
C GLY A 3 -24.03 -53.11 -36.34
N SER A 4 -23.20 -53.05 -35.31
CA SER A 4 -22.48 -51.86 -34.87
C SER A 4 -21.65 -51.29 -36.02
N ARG A 5 -22.07 -50.15 -36.57
CA ARG A 5 -21.14 -49.30 -37.32
C ARG A 5 -20.35 -48.50 -36.30
N GLY A 6 -19.20 -49.05 -35.92
CA GLY A 6 -18.16 -48.31 -35.24
C GLY A 6 -17.82 -47.09 -36.11
N ARG A 7 -18.09 -45.89 -35.58
CA ARG A 7 -17.58 -44.66 -36.16
C ARG A 7 -16.10 -44.58 -35.79
N SER A 8 -15.27 -45.20 -36.61
CA SER A 8 -13.83 -45.07 -36.59
C SER A 8 -13.42 -43.65 -37.01
N GLY A 9 -12.63 -42.98 -36.18
CA GLY A 9 -11.63 -42.01 -36.64
C GLY A 9 -12.11 -40.57 -36.92
N LEU A 10 -12.62 -39.87 -35.91
CA LEU A 10 -12.61 -38.40 -35.88
C LEU A 10 -11.86 -37.97 -34.62
N SER A 11 -10.58 -37.65 -34.82
CA SER A 11 -9.63 -36.97 -33.90
C SER A 11 -10.14 -36.72 -32.47
N SER A 12 -9.80 -37.62 -31.55
CA SER A 12 -9.79 -37.38 -30.09
C SER A 12 -8.65 -36.43 -29.68
N GLU A 13 -8.28 -35.50 -30.57
CA GLU A 13 -7.06 -34.74 -30.55
C GLU A 13 -7.42 -33.27 -30.30
N MET A 14 -7.64 -32.93 -29.01
CA MET A 14 -7.82 -31.59 -28.41
C MET A 14 -9.04 -31.43 -27.48
N ASP A 15 -9.69 -32.50 -27.02
CA ASP A 15 -10.65 -32.39 -25.92
C ASP A 15 -9.92 -32.46 -24.56
N TRP A 16 -9.22 -31.38 -24.23
CA TRP A 16 -8.66 -31.15 -22.89
C TRP A 16 -9.55 -30.15 -22.15
N PRO A 17 -10.03 -30.44 -20.93
CA PRO A 17 -9.76 -31.63 -20.09
C PRO A 17 -10.55 -32.88 -20.54
N PRO A 18 -10.03 -34.09 -20.26
CA PRO A 18 -10.72 -35.34 -20.57
C PRO A 18 -12.08 -35.42 -19.88
N ALA A 19 -13.06 -36.04 -20.55
CA ALA A 19 -14.46 -36.08 -20.10
C ALA A 19 -14.67 -36.75 -18.74
N GLU A 20 -13.74 -37.64 -18.34
CA GLU A 20 -13.76 -38.32 -17.04
C GLU A 20 -13.21 -37.45 -15.89
N MET A 21 -12.53 -36.34 -16.18
CA MET A 21 -11.86 -35.51 -15.17
C MET A 21 -12.72 -34.31 -14.78
N ASP A 22 -13.59 -34.49 -13.79
CA ASP A 22 -14.33 -33.40 -13.16
C ASP A 22 -13.59 -32.87 -11.92
N TYR A 23 -12.98 -31.70 -12.04
CA TYR A 23 -12.38 -30.97 -10.92
C TYR A 23 -13.41 -30.15 -10.13
N ASN A 24 -14.59 -29.90 -10.70
CA ASN A 24 -15.66 -29.13 -10.08
C ASN A 24 -16.63 -30.05 -9.32
N VAL A 25 -16.08 -30.85 -8.42
CA VAL A 25 -16.84 -31.79 -7.57
C VAL A 25 -17.90 -31.10 -6.69
N LYS A 26 -17.80 -29.78 -6.51
CA LYS A 26 -18.75 -28.96 -5.74
C LYS A 26 -19.90 -28.40 -6.58
N GLY A 27 -19.89 -28.60 -7.89
CA GLY A 27 -20.96 -28.16 -8.79
C GLY A 27 -21.11 -26.65 -8.90
N TYR A 28 -20.01 -25.88 -8.80
CA TYR A 28 -20.03 -24.44 -9.03
C TYR A 28 -20.34 -24.10 -10.49
N ASP A 29 -20.79 -22.87 -10.75
CA ASP A 29 -20.99 -22.42 -12.13
C ASP A 29 -19.68 -22.46 -12.93
N LYS A 30 -19.76 -22.85 -14.20
CA LYS A 30 -18.57 -22.90 -15.08
C LYS A 30 -17.95 -21.51 -15.31
N TYR A 31 -18.75 -20.46 -15.19
CA TYR A 31 -18.34 -19.09 -15.44
C TYR A 31 -18.66 -18.20 -14.24
N HIS A 32 -17.65 -17.47 -13.76
CA HIS A 32 -17.77 -16.50 -12.68
C HIS A 32 -17.19 -15.16 -13.13
N HIS A 33 -18.02 -14.12 -13.18
CA HIS A 33 -17.60 -12.77 -13.50
C HIS A 33 -17.36 -11.96 -12.21
N MET A 34 -16.14 -11.45 -12.03
CA MET A 34 -15.76 -10.63 -10.88
C MET A 34 -15.29 -9.27 -11.35
N ILE A 35 -15.89 -8.21 -10.81
CA ILE A 35 -15.42 -6.84 -11.02
C ILE A 35 -14.89 -6.32 -9.69
N GLN A 36 -13.63 -5.90 -9.67
CA GLN A 36 -13.00 -5.32 -8.49
C GLN A 36 -12.30 -4.01 -8.82
N TYR A 37 -12.46 -3.04 -7.93
CA TYR A 37 -11.83 -1.72 -8.02
C TYR A 37 -10.93 -1.48 -6.81
N ALA A 38 -9.83 -0.76 -7.02
CA ALA A 38 -9.00 -0.21 -5.97
C ALA A 38 -9.45 1.22 -5.64
N GLN A 39 -9.36 1.60 -4.36
CA GLN A 39 -9.67 2.95 -3.91
C GLN A 39 -8.47 3.88 -4.12
N VAL A 40 -8.70 5.19 -4.03
CA VAL A 40 -7.63 6.18 -4.15
C VAL A 40 -6.71 6.08 -2.93
N GLY A 41 -5.42 5.87 -3.18
CA GLY A 41 -4.39 5.73 -2.16
C GLY A 41 -4.30 4.34 -1.53
N GLU A 42 -5.07 3.36 -2.00
CA GLU A 42 -5.07 2.00 -1.45
C GLU A 42 -4.86 0.95 -2.54
N ASP A 43 -3.83 0.12 -2.35
CA ASP A 43 -3.61 -1.06 -3.17
C ASP A 43 -4.52 -2.20 -2.72
N LYS A 44 -5.10 -2.91 -3.68
CA LYS A 44 -5.98 -4.05 -3.41
C LYS A 44 -5.37 -5.33 -3.94
N THR A 45 -5.25 -6.34 -3.08
CA THR A 45 -4.80 -7.68 -3.48
C THR A 45 -5.98 -8.66 -3.43
N ILE A 46 -6.17 -9.42 -4.51
CA ILE A 46 -7.27 -10.37 -4.68
C ILE A 46 -6.66 -11.73 -4.98
N LYS A 47 -7.15 -12.77 -4.30
CA LYS A 47 -6.77 -14.17 -4.55
C LYS A 47 -7.93 -14.89 -5.20
N VAL A 48 -7.74 -15.38 -6.41
CA VAL A 48 -8.74 -16.14 -7.17
C VAL A 48 -8.41 -17.63 -7.07
N CYS A 49 -9.40 -18.45 -6.75
CA CYS A 49 -9.26 -19.88 -6.60
C CYS A 49 -9.03 -20.55 -7.97
N ARG A 50 -8.08 -21.49 -8.03
CA ARG A 50 -7.86 -22.37 -9.19
C ARG A 50 -7.98 -23.87 -8.86
N CYS A 51 -8.10 -24.22 -7.58
CA CYS A 51 -8.19 -25.61 -7.14
C CYS A 51 -9.63 -26.12 -7.03
N TRP A 52 -10.65 -25.28 -7.23
CA TRP A 52 -12.08 -25.61 -7.11
C TRP A 52 -12.55 -26.10 -5.71
N GLN A 53 -11.63 -26.21 -4.74
CA GLN A 53 -11.93 -26.67 -3.37
C GLN A 53 -12.26 -25.55 -2.38
N SER A 54 -12.26 -24.29 -2.81
CA SER A 54 -12.62 -23.18 -1.92
C SER A 54 -14.07 -23.25 -1.44
N LYS A 55 -14.34 -22.80 -0.21
CA LYS A 55 -15.70 -22.54 0.30
C LYS A 55 -16.22 -21.17 -0.13
N ARG A 56 -15.34 -20.27 -0.57
CA ARG A 56 -15.65 -18.90 -1.00
C ARG A 56 -15.44 -18.71 -2.51
N PHE A 57 -15.58 -19.78 -3.29
CA PHE A 57 -15.41 -19.75 -4.74
C PHE A 57 -16.27 -18.62 -5.33
N PRO A 58 -15.71 -17.76 -6.20
CA PRO A 58 -14.44 -17.85 -6.94
C PRO A 58 -13.18 -17.36 -6.19
N TYR A 59 -13.30 -16.87 -4.97
CA TYR A 59 -12.16 -16.40 -4.17
C TYR A 59 -11.39 -17.55 -3.52
N CYS A 60 -10.10 -17.38 -3.32
CA CYS A 60 -9.27 -18.34 -2.60
C CYS A 60 -9.31 -18.11 -1.08
N ASP A 61 -9.67 -19.15 -0.34
CA ASP A 61 -9.68 -19.26 1.12
C ASP A 61 -8.56 -20.14 1.69
N ASP A 62 -7.51 -20.36 0.88
CA ASP A 62 -6.31 -21.13 1.25
C ASP A 62 -6.51 -22.64 1.42
N THR A 63 -7.68 -23.16 1.03
CA THR A 63 -7.96 -24.62 0.94
C THR A 63 -6.98 -25.40 0.07
N HIS A 64 -6.38 -24.76 -0.94
CA HIS A 64 -5.35 -25.35 -1.80
C HIS A 64 -4.12 -25.86 -1.03
N LYS A 65 -3.85 -25.35 0.19
CA LYS A 65 -2.72 -25.82 1.00
C LYS A 65 -2.81 -27.30 1.36
N VAL A 66 -4.02 -27.80 1.63
CA VAL A 66 -4.25 -29.22 1.91
C VAL A 66 -3.91 -30.08 0.69
N LEU A 67 -4.15 -29.57 -0.52
CA LEU A 67 -3.80 -30.26 -1.76
C LEU A 67 -2.28 -30.26 -1.96
N ILE A 68 -1.61 -29.17 -1.60
CA ILE A 68 -0.14 -29.11 -1.59
C ILE A 68 0.46 -30.14 -0.63
N GLU A 69 -0.10 -30.28 0.58
CA GLU A 69 0.31 -31.29 1.55
C GLU A 69 0.10 -32.72 1.02
N ALA A 70 -0.92 -32.93 0.18
CA ALA A 70 -1.17 -34.20 -0.50
C ALA A 70 -0.26 -34.44 -1.74
N GLY A 71 0.63 -33.50 -2.09
CA GLY A 71 1.58 -33.62 -3.19
C GLY A 71 1.18 -32.92 -4.49
N ASP A 72 0.10 -32.13 -4.49
CA ASP A 72 -0.33 -31.33 -5.64
C ASP A 72 0.44 -29.99 -5.70
N ASN A 73 0.55 -29.36 -6.87
CA ASN A 73 1.26 -28.09 -7.07
C ASN A 73 0.30 -26.94 -7.43
N VAL A 74 -0.91 -26.97 -6.88
CA VAL A 74 -1.94 -25.96 -7.13
C VAL A 74 -1.78 -24.73 -6.25
N GLY A 75 -2.15 -23.57 -6.79
CA GLY A 75 -2.14 -22.31 -6.06
C GLY A 75 -3.09 -21.29 -6.67
N PRO A 76 -3.51 -20.26 -5.91
CA PRO A 76 -4.40 -19.23 -6.40
C PRO A 76 -3.74 -18.34 -7.45
N PHE A 77 -4.56 -17.69 -8.27
CA PHE A 77 -4.12 -16.55 -9.06
C PHE A 77 -4.21 -15.29 -8.19
N VAL A 78 -3.12 -14.55 -8.04
CA VAL A 78 -3.05 -13.35 -7.19
C VAL A 78 -3.00 -12.11 -8.07
N ALA A 79 -4.07 -11.32 -8.05
CA ALA A 79 -4.15 -10.04 -8.75
C ALA A 79 -3.87 -8.90 -7.77
N LYS A 80 -2.91 -8.03 -8.11
CA LYS A 80 -2.64 -6.79 -7.39
C LYS A 80 -3.15 -5.61 -8.22
N ILE A 81 -4.15 -4.91 -7.70
CA ILE A 81 -4.70 -3.70 -8.31
C ILE A 81 -4.07 -2.51 -7.60
N GLN A 82 -3.28 -1.74 -8.34
CA GLN A 82 -2.65 -0.52 -7.84
C GLN A 82 -3.69 0.60 -7.76
N GLY A 83 -3.84 1.21 -6.59
CA GLY A 83 -4.72 2.36 -6.40
C GLY A 83 -4.16 3.61 -7.07
N LYS A 84 -5.02 4.53 -7.53
CA LYS A 84 -4.54 5.85 -7.97
C LYS A 84 -3.90 6.56 -6.77
N PRO A 85 -2.73 7.20 -6.91
CA PRO A 85 -2.13 7.93 -5.79
C PRO A 85 -3.06 9.03 -5.31
N LYS A 86 -3.09 9.27 -3.99
CA LYS A 86 -3.85 10.39 -3.41
C LYS A 86 -3.20 11.69 -3.87
N VAL A 87 -3.90 12.45 -4.70
CA VAL A 87 -3.46 13.79 -5.10
C VAL A 87 -3.41 14.66 -3.85
N GLN A 88 -2.21 14.94 -3.35
CA GLN A 88 -2.02 15.93 -2.30
C GLN A 88 -1.96 17.30 -2.98
N ASN A 89 -2.83 18.22 -2.54
CA ASN A 89 -2.77 19.61 -2.98
C ASN A 89 -1.40 20.16 -2.56
N VAL A 90 -0.53 20.45 -3.53
CA VAL A 90 0.83 20.95 -3.30
C VAL A 90 0.83 22.23 -2.44
N ALA A 91 -0.25 23.02 -2.52
CA ALA A 91 -0.47 24.20 -1.69
C ALA A 91 -0.54 23.90 -0.17
N ALA A 92 -1.03 22.73 0.24
CA ALA A 92 -1.09 22.32 1.64
C ALA A 92 0.32 21.99 2.20
N ASN A 93 1.20 21.40 1.38
CA ASN A 93 2.58 21.10 1.78
C ASN A 93 3.41 22.38 2.01
N ALA A 94 3.16 23.44 1.23
CA ALA A 94 3.82 24.75 1.45
C ALA A 94 3.47 25.37 2.81
N LEU A 95 2.24 25.16 3.31
CA LEU A 95 1.82 25.64 4.63
C LEU A 95 2.44 24.81 5.78
N GLN A 96 2.57 23.49 5.62
CA GLN A 96 3.16 22.62 6.65
C GLN A 96 4.66 22.83 6.84
N ILE A 97 5.39 23.16 5.77
CA ILE A 97 6.83 23.50 5.86
C ILE A 97 7.03 24.78 6.70
N ARG A 98 6.10 25.73 6.63
CA ARG A 98 6.20 27.00 7.35
C ARG A 98 5.91 26.87 8.85
N SER A 99 5.12 25.88 9.27
CA SER A 99 4.81 25.65 10.70
C SER A 99 5.91 24.89 11.46
N HIS A 100 6.77 24.16 10.76
CA HIS A 100 7.96 23.54 11.35
C HIS A 100 9.17 24.48 11.30
N LEU A 101 9.06 25.65 11.94
CA LEU A 101 10.28 26.31 12.40
C LEU A 101 10.89 25.39 13.47
N PRO A 102 12.08 24.83 13.23
CA PRO A 102 12.61 23.82 14.12
C PRO A 102 12.83 24.48 15.48
N ARG A 103 12.21 23.94 16.53
CA ARG A 103 12.24 24.49 17.90
C ARG A 103 13.67 24.83 18.38
N GLN A 104 14.66 24.13 17.85
CA GLN A 104 16.10 24.38 17.96
C GLN A 104 16.56 25.75 17.42
N ALA A 105 16.02 26.26 16.32
CA ALA A 105 16.40 27.57 15.76
C ALA A 105 16.04 28.73 16.71
N ALA A 106 14.94 28.62 17.45
CA ALA A 106 14.56 29.63 18.46
C ALA A 106 15.55 29.70 19.63
N PHE A 107 16.15 28.57 20.02
CA PHE A 107 17.17 28.55 21.08
C PHE A 107 18.48 29.18 20.63
N PHE A 108 18.88 28.98 19.37
CA PHE A 108 20.09 29.62 18.83
C PHE A 108 19.93 31.13 18.68
N THR A 109 18.80 31.62 18.17
CA THR A 109 18.59 33.07 18.02
C THR A 109 18.55 33.81 19.36
N LEU A 110 17.91 33.25 20.38
CA LEU A 110 17.86 33.87 21.71
C LEU A 110 19.21 33.77 22.44
N GLY A 111 19.94 32.67 22.27
CA GLY A 111 21.27 32.48 22.86
C GLY A 111 22.33 33.41 22.26
N PHE A 112 22.36 33.57 20.94
CA PHE A 112 23.32 34.49 20.30
C PHE A 112 23.02 35.96 20.58
N CYS A 113 21.74 36.35 20.66
CA CYS A 113 21.38 37.73 21.01
C CYS A 113 21.80 38.10 22.45
N SER A 114 21.63 37.21 23.43
CA SER A 114 21.98 37.51 24.83
C SER A 114 23.49 37.66 25.01
N VAL A 115 24.29 36.78 24.41
CA VAL A 115 25.76 36.86 24.46
C VAL A 115 26.25 38.11 23.71
N GLY A 116 25.72 38.37 22.52
CA GLY A 116 26.07 39.55 21.73
C GLY A 116 25.79 40.86 22.46
N LEU A 117 24.62 40.99 23.10
CA LEU A 117 24.26 42.14 23.91
C LEU A 117 25.19 42.30 25.13
N ALA A 118 25.49 41.21 25.84
CA ALA A 118 26.39 41.25 26.98
C ALA A 118 27.81 41.69 26.59
N SER A 119 28.36 41.16 25.50
CA SER A 119 29.67 41.56 24.98
C SER A 119 29.70 43.03 24.53
N SER A 120 28.62 43.50 23.90
CA SER A 120 28.47 44.89 23.47
C SER A 120 28.46 45.86 24.66
N VAL A 121 27.69 45.53 25.70
CA VAL A 121 27.62 46.32 26.94
C VAL A 121 28.96 46.30 27.68
N ALA A 122 29.64 45.15 27.74
CA ALA A 122 30.96 45.05 28.35
C ALA A 122 32.01 45.88 27.62
N LEU A 123 32.01 45.88 26.28
CA LEU A 123 32.92 46.68 25.47
C LEU A 123 32.62 48.18 25.57
N ALA A 124 31.34 48.56 25.61
CA ALA A 124 30.93 49.95 25.85
C ALA A 124 31.44 50.44 27.21
N ARG A 125 31.32 49.60 28.25
CA ARG A 125 31.80 49.93 29.60
C ARG A 125 33.34 50.01 29.67
N SER A 126 34.07 49.12 28.99
CA SER A 126 35.54 49.17 28.95
C SER A 126 36.09 50.38 28.19
N ARG A 127 35.33 50.91 27.22
CA ARG A 127 35.62 52.17 26.53
C ARG A 127 35.17 53.43 27.29
N GLY A 128 34.78 53.29 28.57
CA GLY A 128 34.44 54.41 29.44
C GLY A 128 33.04 54.97 29.23
N TRP A 129 32.17 54.30 28.48
CA TRP A 129 30.79 54.73 28.29
C TRP A 129 30.01 54.53 29.60
N LYS A 130 29.63 55.63 30.26
CA LYS A 130 28.77 55.63 31.45
C LYS A 130 27.32 55.50 30.99
N SER A 131 26.61 54.48 31.49
CA SER A 131 25.18 54.33 31.22
C SER A 131 24.42 55.50 31.84
N ARG A 132 23.84 56.37 31.02
CA ARG A 132 22.93 57.43 31.48
C ARG A 132 21.57 56.78 31.73
N VAL A 133 21.34 56.34 32.96
CA VAL A 133 20.03 55.87 33.40
C VAL A 133 19.21 57.11 33.75
N GLU A 134 18.35 57.57 32.84
CA GLU A 134 17.29 58.50 33.21
C GLU A 134 16.17 57.71 33.86
N ILE A 135 16.15 57.74 35.20
CA ILE A 135 15.00 57.33 35.98
C ILE A 135 13.98 58.45 35.83
N SER A 136 13.12 58.37 34.81
CA SER A 136 11.88 59.16 34.79
C SER A 136 10.94 58.54 35.82
N GLY A 137 11.06 59.02 37.06
CA GLY A 137 10.03 58.80 38.07
C GLY A 137 8.84 59.70 37.77
N PHE A 138 7.67 59.07 37.61
CA PHE A 138 6.30 59.61 37.61
C PHE A 138 6.00 60.86 36.77
#